data_AF-A0A3E2B213-F1
#
_entry.id   AF-A0A3E2B213-F1
#
_cell.length_a   1.000
_cell.length_b   1.000
_cell.length_c   1.000
_cell.angle_alpha   90.00
_cell.angle_beta   90.00
_cell.angle_gamma   90.00
#
_symmetry.space_group_name_H-M   'P 1'
#
loop_
_entity.id
_entity.type
_entity.pdbx_description
1 polymer ?
#
loop_
_entity_poly.entity_id
_entity_poly.type
_entity_poly.pdbx_seq_one_letter_code
_entity_poly.pdbx_strand_id
1 'polypeptide(L)'
;MEPIIEIKNLTHIYSPNTPFEQRALDSVNLTIYQGETLGIIGRTGSGKSTLIQHLNGLVRPTSGQILFEGQDIWSSKELTHTIRFQVGLVFQYPEYQLFEETVYKDIAFGPRNMKLDEGEIDRRVRRAAAFAGLRDEVLSRSPFELSGGQKRRVAIAGVIAMEPKVLILDEPTAGLDPAGAASILANIETYRQANHATVILVSHSMEDVARLADRLVVVSQGTLPYVGTPREVFSHGEALESMGLAVPAMNRVFSRVRAMGVDIDPAVYTVEQAKAAILDALRKKGGR
;
A
#
# COMPACT_ATOMS: atom_id res chain seq x y z
N MET A 1 10.36 -12.24 11.60
CA MET A 1 8.98 -11.89 11.19
C MET A 1 8.47 -13.06 10.38
N GLU A 2 7.21 -13.47 10.56
CA GLU A 2 6.62 -14.61 9.85
C GLU A 2 6.12 -14.16 8.46
N PRO A 3 6.42 -14.88 7.37
CA PRO A 3 5.89 -14.58 6.05
C PRO A 3 4.37 -14.72 6.01
N ILE A 4 3.66 -13.68 5.54
CA ILE A 4 2.22 -13.75 5.26
C ILE A 4 1.95 -13.97 3.77
N ILE A 5 2.75 -13.35 2.89
CA ILE A 5 2.71 -13.57 1.44
C ILE A 5 4.12 -13.82 0.92
N GLU A 6 4.28 -14.87 0.11
CA GLU A 6 5.51 -15.16 -0.63
C GLU A 6 5.24 -15.24 -2.13
N ILE A 7 6.01 -14.51 -2.92
CA ILE A 7 6.02 -14.57 -4.38
C ILE A 7 7.26 -15.34 -4.82
N LYS A 8 7.08 -16.41 -5.60
CA LYS A 8 8.15 -17.28 -6.09
C LYS A 8 8.17 -17.27 -7.62
N ASN A 9 9.19 -16.64 -8.19
CA ASN A 9 9.45 -16.52 -9.63
C ASN A 9 8.22 -16.11 -10.47
N LEU A 10 7.47 -15.11 -9.99
CA LEU A 10 6.25 -14.64 -10.64
C LEU A 10 6.56 -13.94 -11.97
N THR A 11 6.01 -14.47 -13.05
CA THR A 11 5.97 -13.80 -14.35
C THR A 11 4.52 -13.62 -14.78
N HIS A 12 4.21 -12.44 -15.30
CA HIS A 12 2.90 -12.14 -15.87
C HIS A 12 3.04 -11.50 -17.24
N ILE A 13 2.34 -12.10 -18.21
CA ILE A 13 2.28 -11.67 -19.60
C ILE A 13 0.82 -11.43 -19.95
N TYR A 14 0.49 -10.19 -20.32
CA TYR A 14 -0.80 -9.85 -20.89
C TYR A 14 -0.85 -10.28 -22.36
N SER A 15 -2.00 -10.79 -22.79
CA SER A 15 -2.28 -11.19 -24.17
C SER A 15 -1.18 -12.11 -24.78
N PRO A 16 -0.82 -13.21 -24.11
CA PRO A 16 0.27 -14.08 -24.56
C PRO A 16 -0.04 -14.67 -25.94
N ASN A 17 0.99 -14.81 -26.78
CA ASN A 17 0.88 -15.29 -28.16
C ASN A 17 0.04 -14.40 -29.09
N THR A 18 -0.01 -13.09 -28.82
CA THR A 18 -0.66 -12.10 -29.69
C THR A 18 0.29 -10.94 -30.02
N PRO A 19 0.01 -10.13 -31.07
CA PRO A 19 0.80 -8.92 -31.35
C PRO A 19 0.81 -7.88 -30.22
N PHE A 20 -0.11 -8.01 -29.25
CA PHE A 20 -0.23 -7.14 -28.09
C PHE A 20 0.37 -7.75 -26.83
N GLU A 21 1.22 -8.78 -26.98
CA GLU A 21 1.90 -9.42 -25.87
C GLU A 21 2.73 -8.40 -25.07
N GLN A 22 2.45 -8.29 -23.78
CA GLN A 22 3.18 -7.39 -22.89
C GLN A 22 3.54 -8.11 -21.60
N ARG A 23 4.85 -8.31 -21.38
CA ARG A 23 5.37 -8.78 -20.10
C ARG A 23 5.30 -7.65 -19.08
N ALA A 24 4.45 -7.80 -18.07
CA ALA A 24 4.24 -6.81 -17.02
C ALA A 24 5.05 -7.10 -15.76
N LEU A 25 5.36 -8.37 -15.49
CA LEU A 25 6.22 -8.83 -14.39
C LEU A 25 7.13 -9.94 -14.92
N ASP A 26 8.39 -9.97 -14.48
CA ASP A 26 9.40 -10.94 -14.91
C ASP A 26 10.15 -11.53 -13.72
N SER A 27 9.90 -12.81 -13.45
CA SER A 27 10.64 -13.62 -12.48
C SER A 27 10.76 -12.97 -11.09
N VAL A 28 9.68 -12.32 -10.66
CA VAL A 28 9.62 -11.54 -9.42
C VAL A 28 9.62 -12.47 -8.21
N ASN A 29 10.47 -12.14 -7.23
CA ASN A 29 10.52 -12.78 -5.93
C ASN A 29 10.35 -11.72 -4.83
N LEU A 30 9.44 -11.94 -3.90
CA LEU A 30 9.15 -11.00 -2.81
C LEU A 30 8.55 -11.74 -1.63
N THR A 31 9.02 -11.43 -0.43
CA THR A 31 8.41 -11.89 0.82
C THR A 31 7.87 -10.69 1.60
N ILE A 32 6.59 -10.80 1.95
CA ILE A 32 5.84 -9.84 2.76
C ILE A 32 5.58 -10.52 4.11
N TYR A 33 5.87 -9.82 5.19
CA TYR A 33 5.80 -10.31 6.55
C TYR A 33 4.58 -9.78 7.28
N GLN A 34 4.05 -10.60 8.18
CA GLN A 34 2.90 -10.22 8.99
C GLN A 34 3.20 -8.97 9.83
N GLY A 35 2.25 -8.03 9.80
CA GLY A 35 2.26 -6.81 10.62
C GLY A 35 3.14 -5.68 10.07
N GLU A 36 3.87 -5.88 8.97
CA GLU A 36 4.68 -4.82 8.36
C GLU A 36 3.83 -3.85 7.51
N THR A 37 4.31 -2.62 7.37
CA THR A 37 3.86 -1.69 6.33
C THR A 37 4.87 -1.73 5.17
N LEU A 38 4.44 -2.27 4.02
CA LEU A 38 5.24 -2.34 2.81
C LEU A 38 4.83 -1.23 1.82
N GLY A 39 5.74 -0.32 1.51
CA GLY A 39 5.55 0.64 0.42
C GLY A 39 5.97 0.07 -0.92
N ILE A 40 5.13 0.20 -1.95
CA ILE A 40 5.46 -0.18 -3.32
C ILE A 40 5.55 1.10 -4.16
N ILE A 41 6.74 1.38 -4.68
CA ILE A 41 7.03 2.56 -5.50
C ILE A 41 7.49 2.15 -6.89
N GLY A 42 7.34 3.04 -7.88
CA GLY A 42 7.60 2.71 -9.27
C GLY A 42 6.90 3.69 -10.21
N ARG A 43 7.41 3.86 -11.43
CA ARG A 43 6.77 4.71 -12.45
C ARG A 43 5.42 4.11 -12.87
N THR A 44 4.52 4.93 -13.40
CA THR A 44 3.32 4.43 -14.08
C THR A 44 3.72 3.42 -15.17
N GLY A 45 3.01 2.29 -15.23
CA GLY A 45 3.31 1.20 -16.18
C GLY A 45 4.48 0.29 -15.78
N SER A 46 5.09 0.45 -14.60
CA SER A 46 6.20 -0.41 -14.19
C SER A 46 5.82 -1.82 -13.74
N GLY A 47 4.53 -2.10 -13.51
CA GLY A 47 4.01 -3.38 -13.05
C GLY A 47 3.37 -3.38 -11.65
N LYS A 48 3.33 -2.24 -10.94
CA LYS A 48 2.78 -2.14 -9.56
C LYS A 48 1.33 -2.66 -9.44
N SER A 49 0.43 -2.16 -10.28
CA SER A 49 -0.98 -2.57 -10.26
C SER A 49 -1.15 -4.05 -10.62
N THR A 50 -0.35 -4.55 -11.56
CA THR A 50 -0.28 -5.98 -11.87
C THR A 50 0.18 -6.78 -10.66
N LEU A 51 1.24 -6.34 -9.96
CA LEU A 51 1.77 -7.00 -8.77
C LEU A 51 0.72 -7.11 -7.66
N ILE A 52 0.03 -6.01 -7.31
CA ILE A 52 -0.97 -6.05 -6.23
C ILE A 52 -2.22 -6.87 -6.58
N GLN A 53 -2.63 -6.91 -7.85
CA GLN A 53 -3.75 -7.75 -8.31
C GLN A 53 -3.46 -9.25 -8.15
N HIS A 54 -2.19 -9.63 -8.27
CA HIS A 54 -1.74 -10.99 -8.02
C HIS A 54 -1.85 -11.36 -6.54
N LEU A 55 -1.55 -10.43 -5.61
CA LEU A 55 -1.58 -10.69 -4.16
C LEU A 55 -2.98 -11.05 -3.63
N ASN A 56 -4.03 -10.43 -4.19
CA ASN A 56 -5.43 -10.73 -3.87
C ASN A 56 -5.97 -11.96 -4.62
N GLY A 57 -5.28 -12.41 -5.68
CA GLY A 57 -5.77 -13.45 -6.58
C GLY A 57 -6.76 -12.95 -7.63
N LEU A 58 -6.78 -11.66 -7.98
CA LEU A 58 -7.55 -11.15 -9.13
C LEU A 58 -6.99 -11.64 -10.46
N VAL A 59 -5.66 -11.71 -10.55
CA VAL A 59 -4.96 -12.11 -11.77
C VAL A 59 -4.09 -13.31 -11.46
N ARG A 60 -4.21 -14.34 -12.31
CA ARG A 60 -3.39 -15.56 -12.21
C ARG A 60 -2.01 -15.30 -12.85
N PRO A 61 -0.91 -15.75 -12.20
CA PRO A 61 0.41 -15.75 -12.81
C PRO A 61 0.42 -16.46 -14.16
N THR A 62 1.24 -15.99 -15.11
CA THR A 62 1.59 -16.79 -16.31
C THR A 62 2.50 -17.94 -15.92
N SER A 63 3.45 -17.69 -15.01
CA SER A 63 4.27 -18.71 -14.36
C SER A 63 4.72 -18.24 -12.97
N GLY A 64 5.24 -19.16 -12.16
CA GLY A 64 5.56 -18.93 -10.76
C GLY A 64 4.38 -19.18 -9.83
N GLN A 65 4.56 -18.84 -8.55
CA GLN A 65 3.57 -19.10 -7.51
C GLN A 65 3.45 -17.92 -6.54
N ILE A 66 2.29 -17.82 -5.91
CA ILE A 66 2.03 -16.87 -4.84
C ILE A 66 1.46 -17.67 -3.69
N LEU A 67 2.13 -17.63 -2.55
CA LEU A 67 1.73 -18.33 -1.35
C LEU A 67 1.16 -17.33 -0.35
N PHE A 68 0.01 -17.65 0.24
CA PHE A 68 -0.56 -16.95 1.38
C PHE A 68 -0.51 -17.91 2.57
N GLU A 69 0.20 -17.52 3.64
CA GLU A 69 0.44 -18.37 4.83
C GLU A 69 0.98 -19.77 4.44
N GLY A 70 1.89 -19.80 3.46
CA GLY A 70 2.52 -21.03 2.95
C GLY A 70 1.70 -21.83 1.92
N GLN A 71 0.45 -21.45 1.65
CA GLN A 71 -0.42 -22.14 0.70
C GLN A 71 -0.55 -21.39 -0.62
N ASP A 72 -0.41 -22.08 -1.76
CA ASP A 72 -0.60 -21.48 -3.09
C ASP A 72 -2.04 -20.97 -3.26
N ILE A 73 -2.20 -19.67 -3.50
CA ILE A 73 -3.50 -19.00 -3.59
C ILE A 73 -4.39 -19.57 -4.72
N TRP A 74 -3.77 -20.23 -5.71
CA TRP A 74 -4.42 -20.78 -6.89
C TRP A 74 -4.66 -22.30 -6.84
N SER A 75 -4.43 -22.94 -5.69
CA SER A 75 -4.58 -24.39 -5.52
C SER A 75 -6.02 -24.89 -5.68
N SER A 76 -7.03 -24.04 -5.39
CA SER A 76 -8.45 -24.32 -5.61
C SER A 76 -9.23 -23.01 -5.75
N LYS A 77 -10.42 -23.05 -6.38
CA LYS A 77 -11.26 -21.85 -6.56
C LYS A 77 -11.81 -21.35 -5.22
N GLU A 78 -12.15 -22.27 -4.32
CA GLU A 78 -12.70 -22.01 -3.00
C GLU A 78 -11.67 -21.31 -2.11
N LEU A 79 -10.40 -21.74 -2.17
CA LEU A 79 -9.31 -21.06 -1.49
C LEU A 79 -9.10 -19.66 -2.05
N THR A 80 -9.00 -19.51 -3.38
CA THR A 80 -8.82 -18.18 -3.99
C THR A 80 -9.94 -17.23 -3.55
N HIS A 81 -11.20 -17.69 -3.56
CA HIS A 81 -12.34 -16.90 -3.09
C HIS A 81 -12.20 -16.49 -1.62
N THR A 82 -11.78 -17.41 -0.75
CA THR A 82 -11.56 -17.14 0.67
C THR A 82 -10.45 -16.12 0.90
N ILE A 83 -9.34 -16.23 0.14
CA ILE A 83 -8.19 -15.32 0.24
C ILE A 83 -8.57 -13.89 -0.14
N ARG A 84 -9.53 -13.66 -1.04
CA ARG A 84 -10.00 -12.29 -1.37
C ARG A 84 -10.56 -11.54 -0.16
N PHE A 85 -11.11 -12.24 0.83
CA PHE A 85 -11.55 -11.62 2.09
C PHE A 85 -10.38 -11.38 3.06
N GLN A 86 -9.31 -12.18 2.97
CA GLN A 86 -8.11 -12.07 3.81
C GLN A 86 -7.11 -11.03 3.28
N VAL A 87 -7.10 -10.79 1.97
CA VAL A 87 -6.27 -9.82 1.26
C VAL A 87 -7.16 -8.77 0.62
N GLY A 88 -7.55 -7.77 1.42
CA GLY A 88 -8.40 -6.67 0.97
C GLY A 88 -7.62 -5.73 0.05
N LEU A 89 -8.20 -5.38 -1.10
CA LEU A 89 -7.60 -4.46 -2.06
C LEU A 89 -8.51 -3.25 -2.29
N VAL A 90 -8.01 -2.07 -1.96
CA VAL A 90 -8.62 -0.78 -2.27
C VAL A 90 -7.94 -0.23 -3.52
N PHE A 91 -8.68 -0.11 -4.61
CA PHE A 91 -8.19 0.49 -5.85
C PHE A 91 -8.07 2.01 -5.75
N GLN A 92 -7.35 2.60 -6.71
CA GLN A 92 -7.36 4.05 -6.91
C GLN A 92 -8.77 4.54 -7.26
N TYR A 93 -9.15 5.70 -6.71
CA TYR A 93 -10.51 6.28 -6.81
C TYR A 93 -11.63 5.30 -6.42
N PRO A 94 -11.55 4.68 -5.22
CA PRO A 94 -12.48 3.63 -4.80
C PRO A 94 -13.91 4.17 -4.62
N GLU A 95 -14.09 5.49 -4.51
CA GLU A 95 -15.40 6.15 -4.51
C GLU A 95 -16.29 5.83 -5.72
N TYR A 96 -15.72 5.42 -6.86
CA TYR A 96 -16.50 5.04 -8.04
C TYR A 96 -17.07 3.62 -7.98
N GLN A 97 -16.72 2.86 -6.94
CA GLN A 97 -17.20 1.49 -6.75
C GLN A 97 -18.46 1.39 -5.90
N LEU A 98 -18.88 2.49 -5.25
CA LEU A 98 -20.08 2.52 -4.40
C LEU A 98 -21.35 2.35 -5.26
N PHE A 99 -22.26 1.49 -4.82
CA PHE A 99 -23.43 1.12 -5.62
C PHE A 99 -24.71 0.85 -4.81
N GLU A 100 -24.60 0.65 -3.49
CA GLU A 100 -25.75 0.33 -2.66
C GLU A 100 -26.61 1.57 -2.30
N GLU A 101 -27.84 1.32 -1.88
CA GLU A 101 -28.79 2.40 -1.53
C GLU A 101 -28.33 3.23 -0.33
N THR A 102 -27.67 2.58 0.65
CA THR A 102 -27.17 3.23 1.86
C THR A 102 -25.71 2.88 2.12
N VAL A 103 -25.02 3.77 2.83
CA VAL A 103 -23.64 3.56 3.26
C VAL A 103 -23.50 2.27 4.08
N TYR A 104 -24.45 1.99 4.97
CA TYR A 104 -24.47 0.74 5.73
C TYR A 104 -24.49 -0.47 4.80
N LYS A 105 -25.39 -0.48 3.81
CA LYS A 105 -25.53 -1.61 2.89
C LYS A 105 -24.27 -1.81 2.05
N ASP A 106 -23.65 -0.72 1.60
CA ASP A 106 -22.41 -0.74 0.82
C ASP A 106 -21.25 -1.36 1.64
N ILE A 107 -21.04 -0.88 2.87
CA ILE A 107 -20.02 -1.43 3.78
C ILE A 107 -20.32 -2.89 4.14
N ALA A 108 -21.60 -3.24 4.33
CA ALA A 108 -22.04 -4.59 4.68
C ALA A 108 -21.90 -5.60 3.52
N PHE A 109 -21.68 -5.15 2.29
CA PHE A 109 -21.68 -6.03 1.11
C PHE A 109 -20.60 -7.12 1.19
N GLY A 110 -19.36 -6.77 1.56
CA GLY A 110 -18.28 -7.73 1.78
C GLY A 110 -18.61 -8.77 2.87
N PRO A 111 -18.91 -8.33 4.11
CA PRO A 111 -19.34 -9.21 5.21
C PRO A 111 -20.52 -10.14 4.87
N ARG A 112 -21.51 -9.67 4.11
CA ARG A 112 -22.62 -10.52 3.63
C ARG A 112 -22.16 -11.61 2.67
N ASN A 113 -21.23 -11.29 1.76
CA ASN A 113 -20.65 -12.29 0.87
C ASN A 113 -19.77 -13.33 1.60
N MET A 114 -19.29 -12.99 2.80
CA MET A 114 -18.65 -13.94 3.73
C MET A 114 -19.66 -14.83 4.47
N LYS A 115 -20.97 -14.60 4.30
CA LYS A 115 -22.08 -15.34 4.94
C LYS A 115 -22.06 -15.27 6.47
N LEU A 116 -21.66 -14.13 7.01
CA LEU A 116 -21.69 -13.85 8.44
C LEU A 116 -23.12 -13.60 8.94
N ASP A 117 -23.36 -13.76 10.24
CA ASP A 117 -24.65 -13.41 10.85
C ASP A 117 -24.83 -11.88 10.95
N GLU A 118 -26.08 -11.42 11.05
CA GLU A 118 -26.40 -9.99 11.07
C GLU A 118 -25.79 -9.23 12.25
N GLY A 119 -25.59 -9.89 13.41
CA GLY A 119 -24.93 -9.26 14.56
C GLY A 119 -23.45 -8.99 14.29
N GLU A 120 -22.76 -9.97 13.69
CA GLU A 120 -21.38 -9.84 13.25
C GLU A 120 -21.23 -8.81 12.12
N ILE A 121 -22.16 -8.79 11.17
CA ILE A 121 -22.17 -7.80 10.08
C ILE A 121 -22.29 -6.39 10.66
N ASP A 122 -23.27 -6.12 11.53
CA ASP A 122 -23.45 -4.79 12.13
C ASP A 122 -22.20 -4.35 12.91
N ARG A 123 -21.61 -5.27 13.71
CA ARG A 123 -20.36 -5.02 14.43
C ARG A 123 -19.25 -4.59 13.49
N ARG A 124 -19.02 -5.34 12.41
CA ARG A 124 -17.95 -5.06 11.43
C ARG A 124 -18.19 -3.76 10.68
N VAL A 125 -19.43 -3.50 10.26
CA VAL A 125 -19.80 -2.26 9.55
C VAL A 125 -19.51 -1.03 10.41
N ARG A 126 -19.99 -1.01 11.65
CA ARG A 126 -19.78 0.12 12.56
C ARG A 126 -18.31 0.33 12.91
N ARG A 127 -17.59 -0.78 13.17
CA ARG A 127 -16.16 -0.73 13.48
C ARG A 127 -15.35 -0.21 12.28
N ALA A 128 -15.64 -0.68 11.07
CA ALA A 128 -14.96 -0.22 9.86
C ALA A 128 -15.28 1.24 9.53
N ALA A 129 -16.54 1.65 9.69
CA ALA A 129 -16.94 3.04 9.53
C ALA A 129 -16.19 3.95 10.52
N ALA A 130 -16.10 3.55 11.79
CA ALA A 130 -15.34 4.27 12.80
C ALA A 130 -13.84 4.39 12.44
N PHE A 131 -13.20 3.28 12.03
CA PHE A 131 -11.82 3.33 11.55
C PHE A 131 -11.64 4.26 10.35
N ALA A 132 -12.59 4.30 9.42
CA ALA A 132 -12.55 5.22 8.30
C ALA A 132 -12.86 6.69 8.67
N GLY A 133 -13.23 6.97 9.92
CA GLY A 133 -13.59 8.31 10.41
C GLY A 133 -15.01 8.75 10.01
N LEU A 134 -15.91 7.79 9.78
CA LEU A 134 -17.33 8.02 9.49
C LEU A 134 -18.14 7.98 10.79
N ARG A 135 -19.06 8.94 10.94
CA ARG A 135 -20.00 8.97 12.06
C ARG A 135 -21.17 8.04 11.79
N ASP A 136 -21.78 7.50 12.84
CA ASP A 136 -22.89 6.53 12.75
C ASP A 136 -24.08 7.07 11.94
N GLU A 137 -24.39 8.37 12.07
CA GLU A 137 -25.44 9.08 11.31
C GLU A 137 -25.26 8.99 9.78
N VAL A 138 -24.04 8.76 9.29
CA VAL A 138 -23.75 8.66 7.86
C VAL A 138 -24.21 7.31 7.31
N LEU A 139 -24.32 6.27 8.14
CA LEU A 139 -24.61 4.90 7.72
C LEU A 139 -26.00 4.76 7.05
N SER A 140 -26.98 5.57 7.46
CA SER A 140 -28.32 5.54 6.88
C SER A 140 -28.47 6.39 5.62
N ARG A 141 -27.46 7.19 5.25
CA ARG A 141 -27.51 8.08 4.08
C ARG A 141 -27.19 7.33 2.80
N SER A 142 -27.61 7.88 1.67
CA SER A 142 -27.18 7.40 0.36
C SER A 142 -25.71 7.75 0.11
N PRO A 143 -24.88 6.82 -0.39
CA PRO A 143 -23.50 7.11 -0.77
C PRO A 143 -23.40 8.26 -1.77
N PHE A 144 -24.40 8.42 -2.64
CA PHE A 144 -24.39 9.44 -3.70
C PHE A 144 -24.52 10.87 -3.19
N GLU A 145 -25.06 11.07 -1.98
CA GLU A 145 -25.19 12.37 -1.31
C GLU A 145 -23.92 12.82 -0.56
N LEU A 146 -22.90 11.97 -0.51
CA LEU A 146 -21.66 12.24 0.21
C LEU A 146 -20.68 13.06 -0.61
N SER A 147 -19.79 13.80 0.08
CA SER A 147 -18.63 14.43 -0.57
C SER A 147 -17.67 13.37 -1.11
N GLY A 148 -16.80 13.73 -2.07
CA GLY A 148 -15.83 12.79 -2.64
C GLY A 148 -14.94 12.11 -1.59
N GLY A 149 -14.43 12.88 -0.62
CA GLY A 149 -13.64 12.33 0.48
C GLY A 149 -14.42 11.42 1.42
N GLN A 150 -15.72 11.69 1.65
CA GLN A 150 -16.59 10.79 2.41
C GLN A 150 -16.87 9.50 1.64
N LYS A 151 -17.16 9.57 0.34
CA LYS A 151 -17.32 8.39 -0.53
C LYS A 151 -16.10 7.49 -0.48
N ARG A 152 -14.91 8.07 -0.55
CA ARG A 152 -13.65 7.32 -0.42
C ARG A 152 -13.53 6.60 0.92
N ARG A 153 -13.85 7.28 2.03
CA ARG A 153 -13.86 6.67 3.36
C ARG A 153 -14.84 5.50 3.45
N VAL A 154 -16.01 5.61 2.82
CA VAL A 154 -17.00 4.52 2.74
C VAL A 154 -16.42 3.32 1.98
N ALA A 155 -15.80 3.55 0.83
CA ALA A 155 -15.22 2.46 0.03
C ALA A 155 -14.07 1.75 0.77
N ILE A 156 -13.20 2.50 1.45
CA ILE A 156 -12.16 1.93 2.32
C ILE A 156 -12.79 1.14 3.47
N ALA A 157 -13.85 1.67 4.10
CA ALA A 157 -14.56 0.98 5.17
C ALA A 157 -15.17 -0.35 4.69
N GLY A 158 -15.71 -0.43 3.47
CA GLY A 158 -16.22 -1.68 2.90
C GLY A 158 -15.16 -2.77 2.82
N VAL A 159 -13.91 -2.42 2.52
CA VAL A 159 -12.78 -3.37 2.52
C VAL A 159 -12.35 -3.72 3.94
N ILE A 160 -12.23 -2.74 4.83
CA ILE A 160 -11.87 -2.95 6.24
C ILE A 160 -12.92 -3.80 6.97
N ALA A 161 -14.20 -3.71 6.59
CA ALA A 161 -15.29 -4.48 7.19
C ALA A 161 -15.12 -5.99 6.97
N MET A 162 -14.33 -6.43 6.00
CA MET A 162 -14.00 -7.85 5.84
C MET A 162 -12.98 -8.33 6.89
N GLU A 163 -12.38 -7.41 7.66
CA GLU A 163 -11.28 -7.63 8.62
C GLU A 163 -10.09 -8.38 7.98
N PRO A 164 -9.53 -7.88 6.86
CA PRO A 164 -8.45 -8.57 6.16
C PRO A 164 -7.14 -8.57 6.96
N LYS A 165 -6.41 -9.68 6.90
CA LYS A 165 -5.04 -9.80 7.44
C LYS A 165 -4.03 -8.94 6.67
N VAL A 166 -4.29 -8.72 5.38
CA VAL A 166 -3.48 -7.86 4.49
C VAL A 166 -4.39 -6.82 3.85
N LEU A 167 -4.11 -5.55 4.07
CA LEU A 167 -4.81 -4.42 3.46
C LEU A 167 -3.90 -3.75 2.43
N ILE A 168 -4.29 -3.83 1.16
CA ILE A 168 -3.60 -3.20 0.04
C ILE A 168 -4.34 -1.93 -0.35
N LEU A 169 -3.64 -0.81 -0.45
CA LEU A 169 -4.18 0.46 -0.89
C LEU A 169 -3.40 1.01 -2.08
N ASP A 170 -4.09 1.18 -3.21
CA ASP A 170 -3.54 1.80 -4.41
C ASP A 170 -3.86 3.30 -4.43
N GLU A 171 -2.85 4.14 -4.12
CA GLU A 171 -2.95 5.59 -4.07
C GLU A 171 -4.12 6.14 -3.22
N PRO A 172 -4.24 5.75 -1.93
CA PRO A 172 -5.39 6.12 -1.11
C PRO A 172 -5.56 7.62 -0.90
N THR A 173 -4.47 8.40 -1.03
CA THR A 173 -4.44 9.85 -0.82
C THR A 173 -4.66 10.66 -2.11
N ALA A 174 -4.77 10.03 -3.28
CA ALA A 174 -4.82 10.73 -4.56
C ALA A 174 -6.03 11.67 -4.69
N GLY A 175 -5.80 12.96 -4.93
CA GLY A 175 -6.86 13.95 -5.08
C GLY A 175 -7.49 14.43 -3.76
N LEU A 176 -6.90 14.09 -2.61
CA LEU A 176 -7.25 14.69 -1.32
C LEU A 176 -6.39 15.92 -1.03
N ASP A 177 -6.94 16.80 -0.18
CA ASP A 177 -6.16 17.85 0.44
C ASP A 177 -5.18 17.27 1.49
N PRO A 178 -4.13 18.02 1.89
CA PRO A 178 -3.12 17.51 2.82
C PRO A 178 -3.70 17.02 4.16
N ALA A 179 -4.72 17.70 4.69
CA ALA A 179 -5.38 17.31 5.92
C ALA A 179 -6.17 15.99 5.76
N GLY A 180 -6.90 15.83 4.66
CA GLY A 180 -7.61 14.60 4.32
C GLY A 180 -6.67 13.42 4.12
N ALA A 181 -5.57 13.61 3.39
CA ALA A 181 -4.54 12.60 3.19
C ALA A 181 -3.93 12.14 4.53
N ALA A 182 -3.49 13.09 5.37
CA ALA A 182 -2.94 12.78 6.68
C ALA A 182 -3.94 12.02 7.58
N SER A 183 -5.21 12.42 7.56
CA SER A 183 -6.26 11.72 8.31
C SER A 183 -6.48 10.28 7.83
N ILE A 184 -6.50 10.02 6.53
CA ILE A 184 -6.66 8.64 6.01
C ILE A 184 -5.45 7.78 6.39
N LEU A 185 -4.24 8.29 6.24
CA LEU A 185 -3.02 7.56 6.58
C LEU A 185 -2.95 7.23 8.09
N ALA A 186 -3.33 8.19 8.95
CA ALA A 186 -3.40 7.95 10.39
C ALA A 186 -4.44 6.88 10.78
N ASN A 187 -5.58 6.88 10.09
CA ASN A 187 -6.62 5.88 10.28
C ASN A 187 -6.17 4.47 9.86
N ILE A 188 -5.45 4.37 8.73
CA ILE A 188 -4.87 3.09 8.26
C ILE A 188 -3.85 2.56 9.27
N GLU A 189 -2.98 3.42 9.80
CA GLU A 189 -2.01 3.03 10.82
C GLU A 189 -2.69 2.58 12.11
N THR A 190 -3.77 3.26 12.51
CA THR A 190 -4.59 2.85 13.66
C THR A 190 -5.22 1.46 13.43
N TYR A 191 -5.76 1.21 12.24
CA TYR A 191 -6.29 -0.11 11.88
C TYR A 191 -5.22 -1.19 11.92
N ARG A 192 -4.03 -0.92 11.35
CA ARG A 192 -2.88 -1.83 11.34
C ARG A 192 -2.50 -2.24 12.76
N GLN A 193 -2.29 -1.26 13.65
CA GLN A 193 -1.88 -1.49 15.03
C GLN A 193 -2.94 -2.25 15.83
N ALA A 194 -4.22 -1.86 15.69
CA ALA A 194 -5.31 -2.48 16.44
C ALA A 194 -5.59 -3.94 16.04
N ASN A 195 -5.24 -4.34 14.82
CA ASN A 195 -5.56 -5.68 14.30
C ASN A 195 -4.32 -6.52 13.97
N HIS A 196 -3.11 -6.01 14.23
CA HIS A 196 -1.86 -6.61 13.76
C HIS A 196 -1.90 -6.94 12.26
N ALA A 197 -2.56 -6.08 11.48
CA ALA A 197 -2.72 -6.28 10.04
C ALA A 197 -1.44 -5.88 9.31
N THR A 198 -1.25 -6.46 8.13
CA THR A 198 -0.18 -6.08 7.20
C THR A 198 -0.74 -5.03 6.25
N VAL A 199 -0.01 -3.95 6.00
CA VAL A 199 -0.45 -2.88 5.08
C VAL A 199 0.49 -2.83 3.89
N ILE A 200 -0.08 -2.79 2.68
CA ILE A 200 0.67 -2.57 1.45
C ILE A 200 0.20 -1.26 0.84
N LEU A 201 1.08 -0.27 0.76
CA LEU A 201 0.78 1.05 0.24
C LEU A 201 1.46 1.24 -1.11
N VAL A 202 0.69 1.32 -2.19
CA VAL A 202 1.20 1.80 -3.47
C VAL A 202 1.04 3.31 -3.48
N SER A 203 2.14 4.05 -3.62
CA SER A 203 2.06 5.50 -3.74
C SER A 203 3.18 6.12 -4.56
N HIS A 204 2.86 7.24 -5.19
CA HIS A 204 3.77 8.18 -5.83
C HIS A 204 4.32 9.24 -4.86
N SER A 205 3.72 9.37 -3.66
CA SER A 205 4.20 10.27 -2.60
C SER A 205 5.40 9.65 -1.89
N MET A 206 6.60 10.12 -2.22
CA MET A 206 7.84 9.62 -1.61
C MET A 206 7.91 9.97 -0.13
N GLU A 207 7.35 11.11 0.26
CA GLU A 207 7.27 11.58 1.64
C GLU A 207 6.42 10.65 2.52
N ASP A 208 5.26 10.21 2.01
CA ASP A 208 4.34 9.36 2.79
C ASP A 208 4.90 7.95 2.95
N VAL A 209 5.39 7.34 1.87
CA VAL A 209 5.99 5.99 1.92
C VAL A 209 7.27 5.99 2.76
N ALA A 210 8.07 7.04 2.71
CA ALA A 210 9.29 7.15 3.53
C ALA A 210 8.98 7.20 5.03
N ARG A 211 7.86 7.83 5.40
CA ARG A 211 7.46 8.00 6.79
C ARG A 211 6.76 6.78 7.37
N LEU A 212 5.92 6.12 6.58
CA LEU A 212 5.00 5.08 7.06
C LEU A 212 5.52 3.66 6.86
N ALA A 213 6.35 3.43 5.84
CA ALA A 213 6.74 2.08 5.47
C ALA A 213 7.92 1.58 6.31
N ASP A 214 7.78 0.34 6.79
CA ASP A 214 8.89 -0.41 7.39
C ASP A 214 9.88 -0.85 6.31
N ARG A 215 9.35 -1.22 5.14
CA ARG A 215 10.10 -1.65 3.95
C ARG A 215 9.51 -1.06 2.67
N LEU A 216 10.37 -0.83 1.69
CA LEU A 216 10.03 -0.38 0.36
C LEU A 216 10.41 -1.43 -0.68
N VAL A 217 9.59 -1.52 -1.72
CA VAL A 217 9.83 -2.28 -2.94
C VAL A 217 9.77 -1.31 -4.12
N VAL A 218 10.86 -1.26 -4.87
CA VAL A 218 10.91 -0.53 -6.14
C VAL A 218 10.51 -1.48 -7.25
N VAL A 219 9.49 -1.11 -8.02
CA VAL A 219 9.06 -1.84 -9.22
C VAL A 219 9.50 -1.05 -10.45
N SER A 220 10.37 -1.65 -11.25
CA SER A 220 10.89 -1.05 -12.48
C SER A 220 10.92 -2.08 -13.60
N GLN A 221 10.28 -1.76 -14.74
CA GLN A 221 10.24 -2.61 -15.93
C GLN A 221 9.89 -4.09 -15.63
N GLY A 222 8.91 -4.31 -14.76
CA GLY A 222 8.47 -5.66 -14.38
C GLY A 222 9.39 -6.42 -13.41
N THR A 223 10.46 -5.80 -12.91
CA THR A 223 11.40 -6.39 -11.95
C THR A 223 11.42 -5.60 -10.64
N LEU A 224 12.05 -6.17 -9.60
CA LEU A 224 12.20 -5.55 -8.28
C LEU A 224 13.67 -5.21 -7.98
N PRO A 225 14.24 -4.14 -8.57
CA PRO A 225 15.67 -3.81 -8.41
C PRO A 225 16.09 -3.50 -6.97
N TYR A 226 15.18 -3.01 -6.13
CA TYR A 226 15.46 -2.67 -4.74
C TYR A 226 14.33 -3.13 -3.82
N VAL A 227 14.72 -3.80 -2.75
CA VAL A 227 13.85 -4.20 -1.63
C VAL A 227 14.63 -3.99 -0.34
N GLY A 228 14.10 -3.19 0.58
CA GLY A 228 14.80 -2.88 1.82
C GLY A 228 14.06 -1.86 2.66
N THR A 229 14.68 -1.38 3.73
CA THR A 229 14.16 -0.26 4.52
C THR A 229 14.14 1.03 3.68
N PRO A 230 13.34 2.06 4.05
CA PRO A 230 13.39 3.36 3.40
C PRO A 230 14.81 3.93 3.29
N ARG A 231 15.62 3.79 4.33
CA ARG A 231 17.01 4.26 4.34
C ARG A 231 17.88 3.55 3.30
N GLU A 232 17.80 2.23 3.21
CA GLU A 232 18.55 1.44 2.22
C GLU A 232 18.12 1.80 0.80
N VAL A 233 16.81 1.88 0.54
CA VAL A 233 16.30 2.20 -0.80
C VAL A 233 16.67 3.63 -1.22
N PHE A 234 16.44 4.63 -0.36
CA PHE A 234 16.77 6.03 -0.68
C PHE A 234 18.28 6.34 -0.66
N SER A 235 19.12 5.41 -0.19
CA SER A 235 20.58 5.53 -0.39
C SER A 235 20.98 5.42 -1.88
N HIS A 236 20.11 4.84 -2.71
CA HIS A 236 20.27 4.70 -4.16
C HIS A 236 19.62 5.85 -4.95
N GLY A 237 19.59 7.07 -4.40
CA GLY A 237 18.84 8.20 -4.96
C GLY A 237 19.07 8.47 -6.45
N GLU A 238 20.32 8.48 -6.92
CA GLU A 238 20.64 8.68 -8.35
C GLU A 238 20.06 7.56 -9.24
N ALA A 239 20.10 6.32 -8.77
CA ALA A 239 19.52 5.19 -9.49
C ALA A 239 18.00 5.27 -9.52
N LEU A 240 17.35 5.66 -8.40
CA LEU A 240 15.91 5.89 -8.35
C LEU A 240 15.49 7.01 -9.32
N GLU A 241 16.22 8.11 -9.34
CA GLU A 241 15.96 9.23 -10.25
C GLU A 241 16.14 8.83 -11.72
N SER A 242 17.16 8.03 -12.06
CA SER A 242 17.32 7.51 -13.44
C SER A 242 16.23 6.51 -13.86
N MET A 243 15.59 5.83 -12.91
CA MET A 243 14.39 5.01 -13.13
C MET A 243 13.10 5.84 -13.26
N GLY A 244 13.19 7.17 -13.15
CA GLY A 244 12.06 8.10 -13.23
C GLY A 244 11.26 8.20 -11.93
N LEU A 245 11.87 7.90 -10.80
CA LEU A 245 11.30 8.11 -9.47
C LEU A 245 11.82 9.40 -8.87
N ALA A 246 11.07 9.95 -7.92
CA ALA A 246 11.59 10.98 -7.03
C ALA A 246 12.22 10.33 -5.79
N VAL A 247 12.94 11.14 -5.03
CA VAL A 247 13.32 10.84 -3.65
C VAL A 247 12.69 11.90 -2.73
N PRO A 248 12.51 11.60 -1.42
CA PRO A 248 12.02 12.59 -0.46
C PRO A 248 12.85 13.88 -0.51
N ALA A 249 12.21 15.03 -0.33
CA ALA A 249 12.89 16.33 -0.44
C ALA A 249 14.16 16.45 0.42
N MET A 250 14.14 15.92 1.65
CA MET A 250 15.31 15.93 2.54
C MET A 250 16.47 15.11 1.99
N ASN A 251 16.20 13.98 1.34
CA ASN A 251 17.22 13.13 0.74
C ASN A 251 17.95 13.87 -0.39
N ARG A 252 17.21 14.59 -1.24
CA ARG A 252 17.78 15.43 -2.30
C ARG A 252 18.65 16.56 -1.73
N VAL A 253 18.17 17.26 -0.70
CA VAL A 253 18.93 18.35 -0.05
C VAL A 253 20.24 17.80 0.53
N PHE A 254 20.18 16.71 1.27
CA PHE A 254 21.35 16.15 1.95
C PHE A 254 22.35 15.54 0.96
N SER A 255 21.87 14.93 -0.13
CA SER A 255 22.73 14.48 -1.23
C SER A 255 23.51 15.65 -1.84
N ARG A 256 22.87 16.80 -2.06
CA ARG A 256 23.54 18.00 -2.56
C ARG A 256 24.54 18.60 -1.57
N VAL A 257 24.18 18.65 -0.28
CA VAL A 257 25.08 19.13 0.78
C VAL A 257 26.33 18.25 0.89
N ARG A 258 26.18 16.93 0.76
CA ARG A 258 27.32 16.00 0.68
C ARG A 258 28.17 16.23 -0.56
N ALA A 259 27.56 16.44 -1.72
CA ALA A 259 28.28 16.77 -2.96
C ALA A 259 29.08 18.08 -2.87
N MET A 260 28.70 19.01 -1.97
CA MET A 260 29.44 20.22 -1.65
C MET A 260 30.62 19.99 -0.67
N GLY A 261 30.90 18.75 -0.27
CA GLY A 261 32.03 18.39 0.59
C GLY A 261 31.72 18.39 2.09
N VAL A 262 30.46 18.46 2.49
CA VAL A 262 30.07 18.31 3.90
C VAL A 262 29.94 16.82 4.24
N ASP A 263 30.62 16.37 5.29
CA ASP A 263 30.48 15.01 5.83
C ASP A 263 29.12 14.86 6.54
N ILE A 264 28.10 14.47 5.76
CA ILE A 264 26.73 14.26 6.22
C ILE A 264 26.11 13.06 5.49
N ASP A 265 25.25 12.32 6.19
CA ASP A 265 24.55 11.16 5.62
C ASP A 265 23.45 11.61 4.64
N PRO A 266 23.48 11.21 3.36
CA PRO A 266 22.45 11.57 2.40
C PRO A 266 21.17 10.75 2.56
N ALA A 267 21.19 9.62 3.29
CA ALA A 267 20.03 8.74 3.47
C ALA A 267 19.02 9.27 4.52
N VAL A 268 18.94 10.59 4.65
CA VAL A 268 17.97 11.32 5.47
C VAL A 268 16.72 11.58 4.65
N TYR A 269 15.55 11.24 5.18
CA TYR A 269 14.28 11.40 4.45
C TYR A 269 13.17 12.08 5.27
N THR A 270 13.41 12.39 6.54
CA THR A 270 12.50 13.18 7.40
C THR A 270 13.17 14.45 7.91
N VAL A 271 12.35 15.43 8.31
CA VAL A 271 12.84 16.70 8.89
C VAL A 271 13.53 16.46 10.24
N GLU A 272 13.02 15.50 11.01
CA GLU A 272 13.57 15.11 12.31
C GLU A 272 14.96 14.48 12.16
N GLN A 273 15.13 13.56 11.20
CA GLN A 273 16.44 13.00 10.86
C GLN A 273 17.39 14.09 10.34
N ALA A 274 16.89 15.01 9.51
CA ALA A 274 17.68 16.11 8.98
C ALA A 274 18.22 17.01 10.11
N LYS A 275 17.36 17.38 11.05
CA LYS A 275 17.74 18.16 12.23
C LYS A 275 18.82 17.43 13.04
N ALA A 276 18.64 16.13 13.32
CA ALA A 276 19.61 15.34 14.07
C ALA A 276 20.98 15.30 13.36
N ALA A 277 20.98 15.00 12.05
CA ALA A 277 22.19 14.91 11.25
C ALA A 277 22.96 16.25 11.17
N ILE A 278 22.25 17.38 11.04
CA ILE A 278 22.87 18.72 11.04
C ILE A 278 23.49 19.03 12.40
N LEU A 279 22.77 18.78 13.50
CA LEU A 279 23.28 19.05 14.85
C LEU A 279 24.53 18.21 15.14
N ASP A 280 24.56 16.96 14.71
CA ASP A 280 25.72 16.09 14.88
C ASP A 280 26.91 16.54 14.02
N ALA A 281 26.68 16.98 12.77
CA ALA A 281 27.74 17.54 11.92
C ALA A 281 28.33 18.84 12.49
N LEU A 282 27.50 19.70 13.08
CA LEU A 282 27.94 20.94 13.74
C LEU A 282 28.75 20.66 15.01
N ARG A 283 28.33 19.69 15.84
CA ARG A 283 29.09 19.26 17.04
C ARG A 283 30.48 18.76 16.69
N LYS A 284 30.62 17.97 15.61
CA LYS A 284 31.92 17.48 15.12
C LYS A 284 32.84 18.62 14.66
N LYS A 285 32.30 19.74 14.15
CA LYS A 285 33.06 20.92 13.74
C LYS A 285 33.40 21.88 14.90
N GLY A 286 32.52 22.01 15.89
CA GLY A 286 32.68 22.92 17.04
C GLY A 286 33.51 22.36 18.20
N GLY A 287 33.95 21.10 18.14
CA GLY A 287 34.87 20.48 19.10
C GLY A 287 36.35 20.67 18.77
N ARG A 288 36.71 21.72 18.02
CA ARG A 288 38.09 22.15 17.73
C ARG A 288 38.33 23.54 18.27
#